data_AF-A0A395R2S0-F1
#
_entry.id   AF-A0A395R2S0-F1
#
_cell.length_a   1.000
_cell.length_b   1.000
_cell.length_c   1.000
_cell.angle_alpha   90.00
_cell.angle_beta   90.00
_cell.angle_gamma   90.00
#
_symmetry.space_group_name_H-M   'P 1'
#
loop_
_entity.id
_entity.type
_entity.pdbx_description
1 polymer ?
#
loop_
_entity_poly.entity_id
_entity_poly.type
_entity_poly.pdbx_seq_one_letter_code
_entity_poly.pdbx_strand_id
1 'polypeptide(L)' 'MSGLNLADVRKLQIQDGDVLILPDHVDHATLSEFMGRLRELEPAPKNVTVACCQIEQISEAQMNAAGWYRK' A
#
# COMPACT_ATOMS: atom_id res chain seq x y z
N MET A 1 4.15 13.48 20.25
CA MET A 1 3.80 12.79 19.00
C MET A 1 4.74 11.61 18.87
N SER A 2 4.25 10.40 19.13
CA SER A 2 5.01 9.17 18.92
C SER A 2 5.10 8.93 17.42
N GLY A 3 6.26 9.24 16.83
CA GLY A 3 6.53 8.97 15.42
C GLY A 3 6.48 7.48 15.10
N LEU A 4 6.33 7.16 13.82
CA LEU A 4 6.28 5.77 13.33
C LEU A 4 7.60 5.03 13.67
N ASN A 5 7.50 3.94 14.43
CA ASN A 5 8.66 3.15 14.84
C ASN A 5 9.09 2.21 13.71
N LEU A 6 10.33 2.37 13.24
CA LEU A 6 10.96 1.53 12.22
C LEU A 6 10.93 0.03 12.56
N ALA A 7 11.00 -0.33 13.85
CA ALA A 7 10.94 -1.71 14.29
C ALA A 7 9.58 -2.37 14.00
N ASP A 8 8.49 -1.60 13.99
CA ASP A 8 7.15 -2.12 13.70
C ASP A 8 6.93 -2.27 12.20
N VAL A 9 7.43 -1.32 11.40
CA VAL A 9 7.37 -1.43 9.93
C VAL A 9 8.20 -2.62 9.42
N ARG A 10 9.35 -2.91 10.05
CA ARG A 10 10.20 -4.06 9.68
C ARG A 10 9.52 -5.41 9.90
N LYS A 11 8.56 -5.53 10.83
CA LYS A 11 7.82 -6.77 11.08
C LYS A 11 6.87 -7.14 9.94
N LEU A 12 6.53 -6.18 9.07
CA LEU A 12 5.61 -6.39 7.95
C LEU A 12 6.19 -7.28 6.83
N GLN A 13 7.51 -7.53 6.84
CA GLN A 13 8.21 -8.39 5.85
C GLN A 13 7.78 -8.12 4.39
N ILE A 14 7.69 -6.84 4.04
CA ILE A 14 7.13 -6.35 2.78
C ILE A 14 7.85 -6.98 1.59
N GLN A 15 7.12 -7.49 0.61
CA GLN A 15 7.63 -8.08 -0.62
C GLN A 15 7.39 -7.16 -1.82
N ASP A 16 8.09 -7.45 -2.92
CA ASP A 16 7.82 -6.79 -4.20
C ASP A 16 6.41 -7.19 -4.68
N GLY A 17 5.62 -6.20 -5.09
CA GLY A 17 4.22 -6.37 -5.50
C GLY A 17 3.19 -6.25 -4.38
N ASP A 18 3.61 -6.07 -3.12
CA ASP A 18 2.67 -5.96 -2.00
C ASP A 18 1.75 -4.74 -2.11
N VAL A 19 0.52 -4.92 -1.60
CA VAL A 19 -0.47 -3.85 -1.44
C VAL A 19 -0.68 -3.62 0.06
N LEU A 20 -0.28 -2.44 0.54
CA LEU A 20 -0.43 -2.02 1.93
C LEU A 20 -1.66 -1.13 2.05
N ILE A 21 -2.64 -1.57 2.84
CA ILE A 21 -3.87 -0.81 3.10
C ILE A 21 -3.72 -0.10 4.44
N LEU A 22 -3.76 1.23 4.41
CA LEU A 22 -3.79 2.07 5.59
C LEU A 22 -5.24 2.44 5.96
N PRO A 23 -5.53 2.76 7.23
CA PRO A 23 -6.85 3.22 7.64
C PRO A 23 -7.32 4.45 6.85
N ASP A 24 -8.62 4.52 6.56
CA ASP A 24 -9.24 5.56 5.71
C ASP A 24 -9.08 7.01 6.22
N HIS A 25 -8.63 7.18 7.47
CA HIS A 25 -8.47 8.48 8.14
C HIS A 25 -7.01 8.87 8.36
N VAL A 26 -6.06 8.19 7.71
CA VAL A 26 -4.65 8.59 7.74
C VAL A 26 -4.48 9.91 6.97
N ASP A 27 -3.93 10.91 7.64
CA ASP A 27 -3.65 12.20 7.01
C ASP A 27 -2.42 12.13 6.08
N HIS A 28 -2.29 13.13 5.22
CA HIS A 28 -1.19 13.20 4.25
C HIS A 28 0.19 13.22 4.92
N ALA A 29 0.32 13.85 6.09
CA ALA A 29 1.59 13.95 6.81
C ALA A 29 2.04 12.57 7.30
N THR A 30 1.14 11.80 7.91
CA THR A 30 1.38 10.44 8.39
C THR A 30 1.67 9.49 7.23
N LEU A 31 0.93 9.59 6.13
CA LEU A 31 1.21 8.82 4.91
C LEU A 31 2.62 9.11 4.38
N SER A 32 3.03 10.38 4.32
CA SER A 32 4.36 10.76 3.87
C SER A 32 5.45 10.26 4.81
N GLU A 33 5.23 10.32 6.13
CA GLU A 33 6.17 9.78 7.11
C GLU A 33 6.32 8.26 6.94
N PHE A 34 5.21 7.53 6.83
CA PHE A 34 5.20 6.08 6.60
C PHE A 34 5.97 5.70 5.33
N MET A 35 5.69 6.37 4.21
CA MET A 35 6.40 6.16 2.95
C MET A 35 7.91 6.44 3.07
N GLY A 36 8.29 7.47 3.82
CA GLY A 36 9.68 7.79 4.11
C GLY A 36 10.38 6.66 4.90
N ARG A 37 9.74 6.18 5.97
CA ARG A 37 10.25 5.06 6.78
C ARG A 37 10.34 3.74 6.01
N LEU A 38 9.39 3.48 5.11
CA LEU A 38 9.42 2.30 4.25
C LEU A 38 10.67 2.30 3.35
N ARG A 39 10.98 3.45 2.75
CA ARG A 39 12.18 3.63 1.91
C ARG A 39 13.47 3.48 2.69
N GLU A 40 13.50 3.89 3.96
CA GLU A 40 14.68 3.74 4.83
C GLU A 40 14.97 2.27 5.20
N LEU A 41 13.94 1.42 5.24
CA LEU A 41 14.07 0.03 5.66
C LEU A 41 14.52 -0.93 4.56
N GLU A 42 14.34 -0.54 3.31
CA GLU A 42 14.52 -1.43 2.18
C GLU A 42 15.88 -1.21 1.50
N PRO A 43 16.80 -2.21 1.55
CA PRO A 43 18.13 -2.09 0.96
C PRO A 43 18.10 -2.07 -0.58
N ALA A 44 16.98 -2.47 -1.19
CA ALA A 44 16.74 -2.43 -2.62
C ALA A 44 15.33 -1.86 -2.90
N PRO A 45 15.14 -1.14 -4.03
CA PRO A 45 13.82 -0.66 -4.41
C PRO A 45 12.83 -1.83 -4.57
N LYS A 46 11.65 -1.70 -3.96
CA LYS A 46 10.51 -2.60 -4.11
C LYS A 46 9.31 -1.83 -4.68
N ASN A 47 8.56 -2.47 -5.58
CA ASN A 47 7.31 -1.99 -6.13
C ASN A 47 6.18 -2.32 -5.14
N VAL A 48 5.79 -1.35 -4.33
CA VAL A 48 4.74 -1.53 -3.32
C VAL A 48 3.65 -0.50 -3.58
N THR A 49 2.39 -0.93 -3.55
CA THR A 49 1.24 -0.03 -3.64
C THR A 49 0.74 0.29 -2.24
N VAL A 50 0.66 1.56 -1.87
CA VAL A 50 0.06 2.00 -0.60
C VAL A 50 -1.27 2.66 -0.90
N ALA A 51 -2.33 2.18 -0.26
CA ALA A 51 -3.69 2.69 -0.44
C ALA A 51 -4.30 3.13 0.89
N CYS A 52 -5.03 4.24 0.86
CA CYS A 52 -5.80 4.76 2.00
C CYS A 52 -7.31 4.61 1.73
N CYS A 53 -7.68 3.54 1.04
CA CYS A 53 -9.05 3.21 0.70
C CYS A 53 -9.24 1.71 0.70
N GLN A 54 -10.51 1.29 0.76
CA GLN A 54 -10.89 -0.11 0.55
C GLN A 54 -10.48 -0.55 -0.85
N ILE A 55 -9.65 -1.59 -0.92
CA ILE A 55 -9.32 -2.29 -2.16
C ILE A 55 -10.01 -3.64 -2.12
N GLU A 56 -10.81 -3.91 -3.14
CA GLU A 56 -11.48 -5.19 -3.33
C GLU A 56 -10.97 -5.86 -4.60
N GLN A 57 -10.79 -7.19 -4.52
CA GLN A 57 -10.50 -7.98 -5.70
C GLN A 57 -11.79 -8.14 -6.50
N ILE A 58 -11.80 -7.67 -7.74
CA ILE A 58 -12.91 -7.87 -8.66
C ILE A 58 -12.71 -9.14 -9.48
N SER A 59 -13.81 -9.83 -9.75
CA SER A 59 -13.85 -10.98 -10.65
C SER A 59 -13.74 -10.57 -12.12
N GLU A 60 -13.29 -11.49 -12.97
CA GLU A 60 -13.25 -11.28 -14.41
C GLU A 60 -14.63 -10.92 -14.99
N ALA A 61 -15.72 -11.47 -14.43
CA ALA A 61 -17.08 -11.10 -14.80
C ALA A 61 -17.38 -9.61 -14.51
N GLN A 62 -16.95 -9.09 -13.37
CA GLN A 62 -17.06 -7.67 -13.05
C GLN A 62 -16.19 -6.80 -13.97
N MET A 63 -14.98 -7.27 -14.30
CA MET A 63 -14.11 -6.58 -15.26
C MET A 63 -14.76 -6.49 -16.66
N ASN A 64 -15.35 -7.59 -17.13
CA ASN A 64 -16.09 -7.64 -18.39
C ASN A 64 -17.32 -6.72 -18.37
N ALA A 65 -18.09 -6.72 -17.28
CA ALA A 65 -19.23 -5.84 -17.10
C ALA A 65 -18.84 -4.34 -17.08
N ALA A 66 -17.67 -4.02 -16.53
CA ALA A 66 -17.09 -2.69 -16.56
C ALA A 66 -16.49 -2.31 -17.92
N GLY A 67 -16.53 -3.21 -18.91
CA GLY A 67 -16.04 -2.95 -20.27
C GLY A 67 -14.52 -2.89 -20.40
N TRP A 68 -13.78 -3.48 -19.44
CA TRP A 68 -12.31 -3.50 -19.47
C TRP A 68 -11.76 -4.28 -20.66
N TYR A 69 -12.47 -5.33 -21.07
CA TYR A 69 -12.21 -6.05 -22.30
C TYR A 69 -13.17 -5.57 -23.37
N ARG A 70 -12.63 -4.85 -24.36
CA ARG A 70 -13.32 -4.65 -25.63
C ARG A 70 -12.94 -5.85 -26.51
N LYS A 71 -13.92 -6.69 -26.83
CA LYS A 71 -13.77 -7.68 -27.89
C LYS A 71 -13.60 -6.99 -29.23
#